data_AF-A0A9E6BEW1-F1
#
_entry.id   AF-A0A9E6BEW1-F1
#
_cell.length_a   1.000
_cell.length_b   1.000
_cell.length_c   1.000
_cell.angle_alpha   90.00
_cell.angle_beta   90.00
_cell.angle_gamma   90.00
#
_symmetry.space_group_name_H-M   'P 1'
#
loop_
_entity.id
_entity.type
_entity.pdbx_description
1 polymer ?
#
loop_
_entity_poly.entity_id
_entity_poly.type
_entity_poly.pdbx_seq_one_letter_code
_entity_poly.pdbx_strand_id
1 'polypeptide(L)'
;MNPQKLKLLVALDLVFLLLVLLFMSFYGISHLFLLGLGAILFLASLLDCRTGRFSQMTELLFGLKSSAEQGRFNWLPVFLSAVLLVYQGYLFLEYGPVNTMQRMAMQEGYFPRLVLWSGIATLLVIIVAVGSIRPER
;
A
#
# COMPACT_ATOMS: atom_id res chain seq x y z
N MET A 1 21.67 5.30 3.30
CA MET A 1 21.06 5.16 4.66
C MET A 1 21.51 3.83 5.25
N ASN A 2 21.69 3.67 6.57
CA ASN A 2 22.03 2.36 7.14
C ASN A 2 20.90 1.36 6.79
N PRO A 3 21.18 0.20 6.15
CA PRO A 3 20.15 -0.76 5.74
C PRO A 3 19.25 -1.21 6.90
N GLN A 4 19.76 -1.22 8.13
CA GLN A 4 18.96 -1.50 9.32
C GLN A 4 17.90 -0.42 9.59
N LYS A 5 18.24 0.85 9.38
CA LYS A 5 17.30 1.98 9.54
C LYS A 5 16.21 1.94 8.46
N LEU A 6 16.55 1.54 7.23
CA LEU A 6 15.58 1.38 6.15
C LEU A 6 14.58 0.25 6.44
N LYS A 7 15.09 -0.90 6.91
CA LYS A 7 14.24 -2.04 7.33
C LYS A 7 13.26 -1.64 8.43
N LEU A 8 13.74 -0.90 9.44
CA LEU A 8 12.90 -0.40 10.53
C LEU A 8 11.84 0.57 10.02
N LEU A 9 12.22 1.51 9.14
CA LEU A 9 11.30 2.48 8.55
C LEU A 9 10.17 1.79 7.78
N VAL A 10 10.51 0.83 6.91
CA VAL A 10 9.53 0.07 6.12
C VAL A 10 8.60 -0.75 7.03
N ALA A 11 9.15 -1.41 8.05
CA ALA A 11 8.32 -2.16 9.00
C ALA A 11 7.36 -1.26 9.77
N LEU A 12 7.84 -0.10 10.24
CA LEU A 12 7.03 0.88 10.96
C LEU A 12 5.92 1.45 10.07
N ASP A 13 6.24 1.78 8.82
CA ASP A 13 5.28 2.29 7.84
C ASP A 13 4.16 1.27 7.56
N LEU A 14 4.50 -0.01 7.37
CA LEU A 14 3.52 -1.08 7.17
C LEU A 14 2.62 -1.31 8.38
N VAL A 15 3.17 -1.24 9.60
CA VAL A 15 2.37 -1.34 10.84
C VAL A 15 1.45 -0.12 10.98
N PHE A 16 1.95 1.08 10.70
CA PHE A 16 1.15 2.30 10.75
C PHE A 16 0.01 2.24 9.74
N LEU A 17 0.28 1.81 8.50
CA LEU A 17 -0.73 1.62 7.47
C LEU A 17 -1.80 0.61 7.90
N LEU A 18 -1.40 -0.52 8.51
CA LEU A 18 -2.35 -1.50 9.06
C LEU A 18 -3.26 -0.84 10.11
N LEU A 19 -2.71 -0.10 11.07
CA LEU A 19 -3.51 0.57 12.11
C LEU A 19 -4.51 1.57 11.52
N VAL A 20 -4.07 2.37 10.53
CA VAL A 20 -4.95 3.28 9.81
C VAL A 20 -6.06 2.52 9.09
N LEU A 21 -5.74 1.43 8.39
CA LEU A 21 -6.73 0.62 7.68
C LEU A 21 -7.72 -0.05 8.64
N LEU A 22 -7.27 -0.55 9.79
CA LEU A 22 -8.15 -1.12 10.81
C LEU A 22 -9.08 -0.06 11.39
N PHE A 23 -8.56 1.14 11.69
CA PHE A 23 -9.37 2.27 12.13
C PHE A 23 -10.41 2.66 11.08
N MET A 24 -10.02 2.84 9.82
CA MET A 24 -10.95 3.17 8.73
C MET A 24 -11.97 2.06 8.48
N SER A 25 -11.57 0.79 8.64
CA SER A 25 -12.47 -0.37 8.54
C SER A 25 -13.53 -0.37 9.63
N PHE A 26 -13.16 0.03 10.85
CA PHE A 26 -14.10 0.18 11.97
C PHE A 26 -15.20 1.19 11.66
N TYR A 27 -14.90 2.25 10.91
CA TYR A 27 -15.89 3.24 10.46
C TYR A 27 -16.55 2.88 9.11
N GLY A 28 -16.16 1.79 8.46
CA GLY A 28 -16.68 1.40 7.15
C GLY A 28 -16.24 2.31 5.98
N ILE A 29 -15.10 3.01 6.13
CA ILE A 29 -14.56 3.96 5.13
C ILE A 29 -13.24 3.49 4.52
N SER A 30 -12.86 2.23 4.78
CA SER A 30 -11.60 1.65 4.29
C SER A 30 -11.47 1.67 2.76
N HIS A 31 -12.57 1.45 2.03
CA HIS A 31 -12.58 1.47 0.56
C HIS A 31 -12.36 2.87 0.00
N LEU A 32 -12.93 3.91 0.63
CA LEU A 32 -12.67 5.30 0.26
C LEU A 32 -11.19 5.67 0.45
N PHE A 33 -10.60 5.28 1.58
CA PHE A 33 -9.19 5.52 1.84
C PHE A 33 -8.31 4.81 0.81
N LEU A 34 -8.60 3.55 0.52
CA LEU A 34 -7.87 2.77 -0.48
C LEU A 34 -8.09 3.29 -1.91
N LEU A 35 -9.28 3.82 -2.23
CA LEU A 35 -9.55 4.47 -3.51
C LEU A 35 -8.70 5.72 -3.68
N GLY A 36 -8.66 6.58 -2.65
CA GLY A 36 -7.82 7.78 -2.64
C GLY A 36 -6.34 7.46 -2.74
N LEU A 37 -5.86 6.51 -1.94
CA LEU A 37 -4.48 6.03 -1.99
C LEU A 37 -4.13 5.44 -3.36
N GLY A 38 -5.03 4.61 -3.92
CA GLY A 38 -4.88 4.04 -5.25
C GLY A 38 -4.83 5.09 -6.34
N ALA A 39 -5.61 6.17 -6.24
CA ALA A 39 -5.60 7.28 -7.20
C ALA A 39 -4.26 8.02 -7.15
N ILE A 40 -3.76 8.31 -5.95
CA ILE A 40 -2.46 8.96 -5.76
C ILE A 40 -1.34 8.08 -6.33
N LEU A 41 -1.33 6.79 -6.01
CA LEU A 41 -0.32 5.84 -6.50
C LEU A 41 -0.38 5.67 -8.03
N PHE A 42 -1.58 5.62 -8.59
CA PHE A 42 -1.78 5.54 -10.03
C PHE A 42 -1.24 6.80 -10.73
N LEU A 43 -1.58 7.99 -10.24
CA LEU A 43 -1.08 9.25 -10.79
C LEU A 43 0.43 9.37 -10.65
N ALA A 44 0.98 9.04 -9.48
CA ALA A 44 2.42 9.05 -9.24
C ALA A 44 3.15 8.09 -10.19
N SER A 45 2.64 6.86 -10.34
CA SER A 45 3.22 5.84 -11.22
C SER A 45 3.10 6.21 -12.71
N LEU A 46 1.99 6.83 -13.11
CA LEU A 46 1.77 7.30 -14.48
C LEU A 46 2.71 8.48 -14.81
N LEU A 47 2.88 9.41 -13.88
CA LEU A 47 3.82 10.52 -14.01
C LEU A 47 5.26 10.02 -14.05
N ASP A 48 5.59 9.01 -13.24
CA ASP A 48 6.92 8.41 -13.23
C ASP A 48 7.22 7.67 -14.53
N CYS A 49 6.27 6.89 -15.08
CA CYS A 49 6.41 6.26 -16.40
C CYS A 49 6.68 7.27 -17.52
N ARG A 50 6.14 8.49 -17.42
CA ARG A 50 6.31 9.54 -18.44
C ARG A 50 7.57 10.39 -18.26
N THR A 51 7.96 10.66 -17.02
CA THR A 51 8.99 11.66 -16.72
C THR A 51 10.24 11.10 -16.08
N GLY A 52 10.19 9.88 -15.52
CA GLY A 52 11.27 9.25 -14.74
C GLY A 52 11.67 10.03 -13.48
N ARG A 53 10.93 11.09 -13.12
CA ARG A 53 11.34 12.03 -12.06
C ARG A 53 11.16 11.45 -10.67
N PHE A 54 10.17 10.59 -10.45
CA PHE A 54 9.90 9.99 -9.15
C PHE A 54 10.89 8.85 -8.87
N SER A 55 11.26 8.05 -9.88
CA SER A 55 12.36 7.10 -9.82
C SER A 55 13.65 7.84 -9.47
N GLN A 56 14.00 8.91 -10.19
CA GLN A 56 15.21 9.68 -9.90
C GLN A 56 15.20 10.33 -8.52
N MET A 57 14.08 10.87 -8.06
CA MET A 57 13.95 11.42 -6.70
C MET A 57 14.08 10.35 -5.63
N THR A 58 13.47 9.17 -5.82
CA THR A 58 13.57 8.06 -4.88
C THR A 58 14.96 7.43 -4.90
N GLU A 59 15.63 7.39 -6.05
CA GLU A 59 17.05 7.02 -6.16
C GLU A 59 17.94 8.01 -5.40
N LEU A 60 17.68 9.31 -5.50
CA LEU A 60 18.41 10.36 -4.76
C LEU A 60 18.13 10.33 -3.25
N LEU A 61 16.87 10.12 -2.85
CA LEU A 61 16.44 10.08 -1.44
C LEU A 61 16.83 8.78 -0.73
N PHE A 62 16.76 7.64 -1.43
CA PHE A 62 16.95 6.32 -0.85
C PHE A 62 18.25 5.63 -1.29
N GLY A 63 19.01 6.21 -2.22
CA GLY A 63 20.29 5.67 -2.71
C GLY A 63 20.15 4.41 -3.56
N LEU A 64 18.94 4.10 -4.04
CA LEU A 64 18.69 2.92 -4.85
C LEU A 64 19.32 3.13 -6.24
N LYS A 65 20.16 2.20 -6.72
CA LYS A 65 20.64 2.25 -8.11
C LYS A 65 19.52 1.82 -9.06
N SER A 66 19.12 2.69 -9.98
CA SER A 66 18.31 2.31 -11.15
C SER A 66 19.00 1.14 -11.87
N SER A 67 18.38 -0.04 -11.83
CA SER A 67 18.78 -1.14 -12.71
C SER A 67 18.21 -0.83 -14.09
N ALA A 68 19.07 -0.80 -15.11
CA ALA A 68 18.71 -0.58 -16.51
C ALA A 68 17.65 -1.58 -17.06
N GLU A 69 17.28 -2.61 -16.30
CA GLU A 69 16.17 -3.53 -16.59
C GLU A 69 14.76 -2.98 -16.26
N GLN A 70 14.62 -1.75 -15.73
CA GLN A 70 13.35 -1.12 -15.36
C GLN A 70 12.30 -1.09 -16.51
N GLY A 71 12.71 -1.10 -17.78
CA GLY A 71 11.82 -0.91 -18.93
C GLY A 71 10.65 -1.90 -19.06
N ARG A 72 10.77 -3.15 -18.59
CA ARG A 72 9.70 -4.16 -18.71
C ARG A 72 8.71 -4.18 -17.55
N PHE A 73 9.10 -3.73 -16.37
CA PHE A 73 8.25 -3.74 -15.16
C PHE A 73 7.74 -2.35 -14.74
N ASN A 74 8.11 -1.28 -15.45
CA ASN A 74 7.63 0.08 -15.17
C ASN A 74 6.09 0.20 -15.19
N TRP A 75 5.39 -0.62 -15.98
CA TRP A 75 3.93 -0.61 -16.03
C TRP A 75 3.26 -1.42 -14.93
N LEU A 76 3.98 -2.27 -14.20
CA LEU A 76 3.40 -3.12 -13.17
C LEU A 76 2.77 -2.29 -12.02
N PRO A 77 3.42 -1.25 -11.47
CA PRO A 77 2.79 -0.38 -10.47
C PRO A 77 1.53 0.32 -10.99
N VAL A 78 1.54 0.76 -12.25
CA VAL A 78 0.38 1.38 -12.91
C VAL A 78 -0.77 0.38 -13.02
N PHE A 79 -0.49 -0.84 -13.48
CA PHE A 79 -1.48 -1.90 -13.61
C PHE A 79 -2.08 -2.30 -12.26
N LEU A 80 -1.25 -2.53 -11.24
CA LEU A 80 -1.70 -2.88 -9.90
C LEU A 80 -2.56 -1.77 -9.28
N SER A 81 -2.15 -0.51 -9.45
CA SER A 81 -2.92 0.65 -8.97
C SER A 81 -4.25 0.79 -9.73
N ALA A 82 -4.27 0.51 -11.04
CA ALA A 82 -5.49 0.51 -11.84
C ALA A 82 -6.47 -0.59 -11.39
N VAL A 83 -5.99 -1.81 -11.16
CA VAL A 83 -6.81 -2.91 -10.62
C VAL A 83 -7.38 -2.54 -9.25
N LEU A 84 -6.55 -1.96 -8.37
CA LEU A 84 -7.01 -1.46 -7.08
C LEU A 84 -8.11 -0.40 -7.25
N LEU A 85 -7.90 0.58 -8.13
CA LEU A 85 -8.88 1.64 -8.40
C LEU A 85 -10.21 1.11 -8.94
N VAL A 86 -10.17 0.17 -9.88
CA VAL A 86 -11.38 -0.44 -10.45
C VAL A 86 -12.16 -1.17 -9.37
N TYR A 87 -11.47 -1.98 -8.55
CA TYR A 87 -12.11 -2.73 -7.48
C TYR A 87 -12.68 -1.81 -6.39
N GLN A 88 -11.91 -0.83 -5.91
CA GLN A 88 -12.38 0.11 -4.89
C GLN A 88 -13.46 1.05 -5.42
N GLY A 89 -13.40 1.40 -6.71
CA GLY A 89 -14.43 2.20 -7.39
C GLY A 89 -15.75 1.45 -7.48
N TYR A 90 -15.70 0.16 -7.81
CA TYR A 90 -16.86 -0.72 -7.76
C TYR A 90 -17.47 -0.76 -6.35
N LEU A 91 -16.65 -0.98 -5.30
CA LEU A 91 -17.12 -0.95 -3.91
C LEU A 91 -17.72 0.40 -3.51
N PHE A 92 -17.15 1.52 -3.97
CA PHE A 92 -17.72 2.84 -3.71
C PHE A 92 -19.09 3.03 -4.38
N LEU A 93 -19.26 2.53 -5.61
CA LEU A 93 -20.55 2.59 -6.30
C LEU A 93 -21.61 1.70 -5.65
N GLU A 94 -21.20 0.54 -5.12
CA GLU A 94 -22.10 -0.42 -4.46
C GLU A 94 -22.50 0.03 -3.05
N TYR A 95 -21.53 0.45 -2.23
CA TYR A 95 -21.73 0.74 -0.80
C TYR A 95 -21.78 2.23 -0.47
N GLY A 96 -21.53 3.11 -1.44
CA GLY A 96 -21.45 4.56 -1.22
C GLY A 96 -20.21 4.98 -0.40
N PRO A 97 -20.24 6.16 0.24
CA PRO A 97 -19.10 6.66 1.01
C PRO A 97 -18.85 5.88 2.30
N VAL A 98 -19.87 5.24 2.87
CA VAL A 98 -19.74 4.47 4.11
C VAL A 98 -20.35 3.09 3.88
N ASN A 99 -19.52 2.06 3.96
CA ASN A 99 -19.97 0.68 3.92
C ASN A 99 -20.61 0.31 5.26
N THR A 100 -21.93 0.44 5.32
CA THR A 100 -22.73 0.15 6.53
C THR A 100 -22.65 -1.32 6.93
N MET A 101 -22.62 -2.24 5.96
CA MET A 101 -22.49 -3.68 6.21
C MET A 101 -21.14 -4.01 6.86
N GLN A 102 -20.05 -3.43 6.33
CA GLN A 102 -18.72 -3.55 6.93
C GLN A 102 -18.72 -2.98 8.34
N ARG A 103 -19.28 -1.77 8.54
CA ARG A 103 -19.33 -1.11 9.84
C ARG A 103 -20.09 -1.94 10.87
N MET A 104 -21.25 -2.47 10.51
CA MET A 104 -22.05 -3.34 11.37
C MET A 104 -21.26 -4.61 11.71
N ALA A 105 -20.69 -5.30 10.73
CA ALA A 105 -19.87 -6.48 10.99
C ALA A 105 -18.69 -6.19 11.93
N MET A 106 -18.02 -5.05 11.78
CA MET A 106 -16.93 -4.67 12.69
C MET A 106 -17.44 -4.39 14.11
N GLN A 107 -18.58 -3.71 14.26
CA GLN A 107 -19.15 -3.35 15.55
C GLN A 107 -19.80 -4.55 16.27
N GLU A 108 -20.27 -5.55 15.52
CA GLU A 108 -20.94 -6.75 16.04
C GLU A 108 -19.96 -7.88 16.43
N GLY A 109 -18.67 -7.56 16.60
CA GLY A 109 -17.70 -8.47 17.21
C GLY A 109 -16.84 -9.28 16.23
N TYR A 110 -16.94 -9.05 14.91
CA TYR A 110 -15.99 -9.64 13.95
C TYR A 110 -14.65 -8.90 13.88
N PHE A 111 -14.56 -7.71 14.48
CA PHE A 111 -13.34 -6.88 14.45
C PHE A 111 -12.09 -7.60 14.98
N PRO A 112 -12.09 -8.28 16.14
CA PRO A 112 -10.89 -8.97 16.64
C PRO A 112 -10.37 -10.05 15.68
N ARG A 113 -11.29 -10.75 15.00
CA ARG A 113 -10.93 -11.76 13.99
C ARG A 113 -10.27 -11.10 12.78
N LEU A 114 -10.82 -9.99 12.31
CA LEU A 114 -10.24 -9.25 11.19
C LEU A 114 -8.87 -8.66 11.54
N VAL A 115 -8.70 -8.12 12.75
CA VAL A 115 -7.41 -7.63 13.27
C VAL A 115 -6.38 -8.74 13.27
N LEU A 116 -6.73 -9.95 13.75
CA LEU A 116 -5.83 -11.08 13.79
C LEU A 116 -5.35 -11.50 12.39
N TRP A 117 -6.28 -11.70 11.45
CA TRP A 117 -5.93 -12.10 10.08
C TRP A 117 -5.14 -11.03 9.34
N SER A 118 -5.53 -9.77 9.50
CA SER A 118 -4.81 -8.64 8.89
C SER A 118 -3.42 -8.46 9.49
N GLY A 119 -3.26 -8.70 10.80
CA GLY A 119 -1.98 -8.70 11.48
C GLY A 119 -1.04 -9.79 10.97
N ILE A 120 -1.54 -11.02 10.80
CA ILE A 120 -0.76 -12.13 10.23
C ILE A 120 -0.33 -11.81 8.79
N ALA A 121 -1.26 -11.34 7.96
CA ALA A 121 -0.95 -10.95 6.59
C ALA A 121 0.09 -9.83 6.52
N THR A 122 -0.03 -8.81 7.39
CA THR A 122 0.92 -7.70 7.47
C THR A 122 2.30 -8.17 7.92
N LEU A 123 2.38 -9.08 8.90
CA LEU A 123 3.64 -9.66 9.35
C LEU A 123 4.35 -10.41 8.22
N LEU A 124 3.63 -11.20 7.43
CA LEU A 124 4.17 -11.88 6.25
C LEU A 124 4.73 -10.88 5.23
N VAL A 125 4.00 -9.80 4.94
CA VAL A 125 4.45 -8.74 4.03
C VAL A 125 5.70 -8.05 4.57
N ILE A 126 5.76 -7.74 5.88
CA ILE A 126 6.94 -7.15 6.52
C ILE A 126 8.15 -8.07 6.37
N ILE A 127 8.00 -9.38 6.63
CA ILE A 127 9.10 -10.35 6.51
C ILE A 127 9.65 -10.37 5.08
N VAL A 128 8.77 -10.41 4.07
CA VAL A 128 9.17 -10.41 2.65
C VAL A 128 9.84 -9.09 2.27
N ALA A 129 9.25 -7.95 2.65
CA ALA A 129 9.78 -6.63 2.35
C ALA A 129 11.16 -6.41 2.99
N VAL A 130 11.29 -6.70 4.28
CA VAL A 130 12.55 -6.57 5.02
C VAL A 130 13.62 -7.55 4.52
N GLY A 131 13.21 -8.79 4.18
CA GLY A 131 14.09 -9.81 3.62
C GLY A 131 14.62 -9.47 2.23
N SER A 132 13.85 -8.72 1.44
CA SER A 132 14.26 -8.25 0.11
C SER A 132 15.34 -7.15 0.16
N ILE A 133 15.45 -6.42 1.29
CA ILE A 133 16.46 -5.38 1.49
C ILE A 133 17.80 -6.04 1.81
N ARG A 134 18.67 -6.13 0.79
CA ARG A 134 20.04 -6.63 0.92
C ARG A 134 20.97 -5.54 1.47
N PRO A 135 21.90 -5.86 2.39
CA PRO A 135 22.98 -4.95 2.72
C PRO A 135 23.88 -4.78 1.48
N GLU A 136 24.15 -3.54 1.08
CA GLU A 136 25.18 -3.25 0.08
C GLU A 136 26.53 -3.78 0.62
N ARG A 137 27.22 -4.57 -0.21
CA ARG A 137 28.64 -4.89 0.00
C ARG A 137 29.49 -3.76 -0.53
#